data_AF-A0A420WGJ7-F1
#
_entry.id   AF-A0A420WGJ7-F1
#
_cell.length_a   1.000
_cell.length_b   1.000
_cell.length_c   1.000
_cell.angle_alpha   90.00
_cell.angle_beta   90.00
_cell.angle_gamma   90.00
#
_symmetry.space_group_name_H-M   'P 1'
#
loop_
_entity.id
_entity.type
_entity.pdbx_description
1 polymer ?
#
loop_
_entity_poly.entity_id
_entity_poly.type
_entity_poly.pdbx_seq_one_letter_code
_entity_poly.pdbx_strand_id
1 'polypeptide(L)'
;MARRPTGAFERIITLAISRVRPPEVQKLHARIARQGLSEHLSRLDQRPTVTRIVDGRTGVLEENVRPYGVIRYEFRYLRDIARFALEVAREMSPVLTGRYREAWFAMVDGAQVDPDDIPDTATEILITNDEPYHRRLHVGKRANGRPFVIAVPAGYIDRTEQAVSQRFGNLVSTRIQFIKLQGGYTLRNKGTAGNRRVGKWRDRMAGAEMTYPAIVIRSR
;
A
#
# COMPACT_ATOMS: atom_id res chain seq x y z
N MET A 1 -20.40 4.80 -11.64
CA MET A 1 -19.19 5.64 -11.72
C MET A 1 -18.14 4.88 -12.52
N ALA A 2 -17.70 5.42 -13.65
CA ALA A 2 -16.79 4.74 -14.57
C ALA A 2 -15.35 4.68 -14.00
N ARG A 3 -14.75 3.50 -14.07
CA ARG A 3 -13.39 3.18 -13.59
C ARG A 3 -12.38 3.87 -14.51
N ARG A 4 -11.70 4.93 -14.04
CA ARG A 4 -10.61 5.59 -14.79
C ARG A 4 -9.32 4.76 -14.64
N PRO A 5 -8.64 4.39 -15.74
CA PRO A 5 -7.42 3.59 -15.65
C PRO A 5 -6.24 4.45 -15.20
N THR A 6 -5.90 4.38 -13.91
CA THR A 6 -4.63 4.85 -13.30
C THR A 6 -3.48 3.88 -13.62
N GLY A 7 -3.35 3.45 -14.87
CA GLY A 7 -2.40 2.41 -15.28
C GLY A 7 -1.04 2.98 -15.69
N ALA A 8 0.04 2.21 -15.47
CA ALA A 8 1.32 2.44 -16.14
C ALA A 8 1.09 2.61 -17.66
N PHE A 9 1.79 3.56 -18.30
CA PHE A 9 1.67 3.81 -19.72
C PHE A 9 2.95 3.41 -20.46
N GLU A 10 2.79 2.76 -21.61
CA GLU A 10 3.86 2.51 -22.57
C GLU A 10 3.55 3.27 -23.85
N ARG A 11 4.53 4.03 -24.37
CA ARG A 11 4.38 4.77 -25.62
C ARG A 11 5.56 4.44 -26.52
N ILE A 12 5.33 3.53 -27.47
CA ILE A 12 6.31 3.17 -28.50
C ILE A 12 6.23 4.23 -29.61
N ILE A 13 7.36 4.90 -29.87
CA ILE A 13 7.46 5.91 -30.92
C ILE A 13 8.26 5.30 -32.07
N THR A 14 7.56 4.87 -33.12
CA THR A 14 8.21 4.44 -34.36
C THR A 14 8.44 5.67 -35.24
N LEU A 15 9.65 6.20 -35.23
CA LEU A 15 10.04 7.29 -36.12
C LEU A 15 10.39 6.69 -37.49
N ALA A 16 9.75 7.15 -38.57
CA ALA A 16 10.19 6.82 -39.93
C ALA A 16 11.46 7.63 -40.25
N ILE A 17 12.62 7.05 -39.94
CA ILE A 17 13.93 7.71 -40.02
C ILE A 17 14.48 7.61 -41.44
N SER A 18 13.80 8.17 -42.44
CA SER A 18 14.42 8.23 -43.76
C SER A 18 15.39 9.42 -43.89
N ARG A 19 15.31 10.48 -43.05
CA ARG A 19 16.12 11.72 -43.22
C ARG A 19 16.48 12.53 -41.95
N VAL A 20 16.25 12.03 -40.72
CA VAL A 20 16.46 12.84 -39.50
C VAL A 20 17.87 12.67 -38.93
N ARG A 21 18.55 13.78 -38.60
CA ARG A 21 19.92 13.73 -38.01
C ARG A 21 19.87 13.27 -36.54
N PRO A 22 20.90 12.57 -36.02
CA PRO A 22 20.90 12.06 -34.64
C PRO A 22 20.55 13.10 -33.54
N PRO A 23 21.01 14.38 -33.61
CA PRO A 23 20.63 15.40 -32.63
C PRO A 23 19.15 15.80 -32.68
N GLU A 24 18.51 15.72 -33.84
CA GLU A 24 17.09 16.01 -34.01
C GLU A 24 16.22 14.87 -33.45
N VAL A 25 16.66 13.62 -33.62
CA VAL A 25 16.02 12.44 -33.01
C VAL A 25 16.05 12.53 -31.49
N GLN A 26 17.20 12.88 -30.90
CA GLN A 26 17.33 13.06 -29.45
C GLN A 26 16.36 14.11 -28.90
N LYS A 27 16.32 15.30 -29.50
CA LYS A 27 15.40 16.38 -29.08
C LYS A 27 13.94 15.97 -29.22
N LEU A 28 13.60 15.28 -30.32
CA LEU A 28 12.25 14.79 -30.55
C LEU A 28 11.84 13.75 -29.50
N HIS A 29 12.75 12.82 -29.18
CA HIS A 29 12.52 11.78 -28.17
C HIS A 29 12.29 12.40 -26.78
N ALA A 30 13.19 13.27 -26.33
CA ALA A 30 13.06 13.96 -25.04
C ALA A 30 11.75 14.77 -24.94
N ARG A 31 11.36 15.47 -26.01
CA ARG A 31 10.11 16.24 -26.06
C ARG A 31 8.88 15.35 -25.94
N ILE A 32 8.80 14.26 -26.71
CA ILE A 32 7.63 13.36 -26.64
C ILE A 32 7.57 12.67 -25.29
N ALA A 33 8.72 12.28 -24.71
CA ALA A 33 8.77 11.70 -23.38
C ALA A 33 8.23 12.65 -22.31
N ARG A 34 8.64 13.94 -22.31
CA ARG A 34 8.12 14.95 -21.38
C ARG A 34 6.62 15.22 -21.59
N GLN A 35 6.19 15.28 -22.84
CA GLN A 35 4.76 15.47 -23.15
C GLN A 35 3.94 14.28 -22.65
N GLY A 36 4.39 13.05 -22.90
CA GLY A 36 3.71 11.84 -22.42
C GLY A 36 3.64 11.79 -20.89
N LEU A 37 4.72 12.15 -20.19
CA LEU A 37 4.71 12.25 -18.73
C LEU A 37 3.70 13.31 -18.24
N SER A 38 3.73 14.51 -18.82
CA SER A 38 2.81 15.60 -18.44
C SER A 38 1.35 15.23 -18.69
N GLU A 39 1.04 14.66 -19.85
CA GLU A 39 -0.29 14.14 -20.20
C GLU A 39 -0.73 13.06 -19.20
N HIS A 40 0.15 12.14 -18.83
CA HIS A 40 -0.17 11.11 -17.85
C HIS A 40 -0.46 11.72 -16.47
N LEU A 41 0.45 12.55 -15.95
CA LEU A 41 0.29 13.21 -14.64
C LEU A 41 -0.95 14.09 -14.57
N SER A 42 -1.35 14.74 -15.67
CA SER A 42 -2.55 15.58 -15.72
C SER A 42 -3.87 14.81 -15.56
N ARG A 43 -3.86 13.50 -15.84
CA ARG A 43 -5.04 12.62 -15.71
C ARG A 43 -5.16 12.01 -14.31
N LEU A 44 -4.14 12.17 -13.47
CA LEU A 44 -4.12 11.62 -12.12
C LEU A 44 -4.71 12.63 -11.14
N ASP A 45 -5.59 12.16 -10.26
CA ASP A 45 -6.15 13.00 -9.18
C ASP A 45 -5.08 13.38 -8.13
N GLN A 46 -4.02 12.55 -8.01
CA GLN A 46 -2.85 12.81 -7.17
C GLN A 46 -1.57 12.60 -7.96
N ARG A 47 -0.58 13.47 -7.74
CA ARG A 47 0.70 13.41 -8.44
C ARG A 47 1.69 12.52 -7.67
N PRO A 48 2.02 11.32 -8.18
CA PRO A 48 3.02 10.47 -7.56
C PRO A 48 4.42 11.07 -7.69
N THR A 49 5.34 10.61 -6.84
CA THR A 49 6.77 10.85 -7.04
C THR A 49 7.22 10.09 -8.29
N VAL A 50 7.94 10.77 -9.18
CA VAL A 50 8.42 10.19 -10.44
C VAL A 50 9.93 10.13 -10.44
N THR A 51 10.48 8.93 -10.51
CA THR A 51 11.91 8.71 -10.75
C THR A 51 12.13 8.56 -12.25
N ARG A 52 12.96 9.42 -12.82
CA ARG A 52 13.34 9.38 -14.23
C ARG A 52 14.64 8.59 -14.41
N ILE A 53 14.66 7.69 -15.39
CA ILE A 53 15.80 6.87 -15.75
C ILE A 53 16.04 7.02 -17.26
N VAL A 54 17.23 7.47 -17.64
CA VAL A 54 17.62 7.75 -19.03
C VAL A 54 18.83 6.89 -19.39
N ASP A 55 18.65 5.95 -20.31
CA ASP A 55 19.67 4.96 -20.71
C ASP A 55 20.27 4.23 -19.49
N GLY A 56 19.43 3.86 -18.53
CA GLY A 56 19.83 3.21 -17.28
C GLY A 56 20.38 4.14 -16.19
N ARG A 57 20.50 5.45 -16.45
CA ARG A 57 20.99 6.44 -15.48
C ARG A 57 19.85 7.16 -14.78
N THR A 58 19.79 7.08 -13.46
CA THR A 58 18.75 7.68 -12.62
C THR A 58 18.95 9.19 -12.45
N GLY A 59 17.86 9.96 -12.47
CA GLY A 59 17.84 11.40 -12.18
C GLY A 59 18.33 12.31 -13.32
N VAL A 60 18.94 11.73 -14.35
CA VAL A 60 19.47 12.47 -15.51
C VAL A 60 18.33 13.06 -16.35
N LEU A 61 18.50 14.29 -16.85
CA LEU A 61 17.58 14.98 -17.78
C LEU A 61 17.26 14.15 -19.04
N GLU A 62 16.02 14.25 -19.54
CA GLU A 62 15.57 13.55 -20.76
C GLU A 62 16.42 13.93 -21.98
N GLU A 63 16.92 15.17 -22.01
CA GLU A 63 17.77 15.70 -23.10
C GLU A 63 19.06 14.91 -23.27
N ASN A 64 19.52 14.20 -22.24
CA ASN A 64 20.75 13.40 -22.27
C ASN A 64 20.54 11.99 -22.80
N VAL A 65 19.34 11.65 -23.29
CA VAL A 65 19.07 10.36 -23.94
C VAL A 65 19.93 10.23 -25.19
N ARG A 66 20.55 9.07 -25.39
CA ARG A 66 21.28 8.78 -26.63
C ARG A 66 20.28 8.71 -27.80
N PRO A 67 20.71 8.95 -29.05
CA PRO A 67 19.92 8.57 -30.21
C PRO A 67 19.51 7.10 -30.09
N TYR A 68 18.20 6.82 -30.19
CA TYR A 68 17.62 5.48 -29.99
C TYR A 68 17.77 4.88 -28.58
N GLY A 69 18.08 5.73 -27.60
CA GLY A 69 18.09 5.36 -26.19
C GLY A 69 16.70 5.09 -25.62
N VAL A 70 16.62 4.89 -24.31
CA VAL A 70 15.36 4.60 -23.59
C VAL A 70 15.18 5.57 -22.43
N ILE A 71 13.99 6.15 -22.32
CA ILE A 71 13.56 6.94 -21.15
C ILE A 71 12.48 6.16 -20.44
N ARG A 72 12.71 5.84 -19.16
CA ARG A 72 11.73 5.19 -18.28
C ARG A 72 11.37 6.12 -17.12
N TYR A 73 10.08 6.19 -16.82
CA TYR A 73 9.57 6.85 -15.63
C TYR A 73 9.02 5.79 -14.68
N GLU A 74 9.52 5.78 -13.46
CA GLU A 74 9.02 4.94 -12.39
C GLU A 74 8.20 5.80 -11.43
N PHE A 75 6.92 5.48 -11.32
CA PHE A 75 5.99 6.18 -10.46
C PHE A 75 5.94 5.49 -9.10
N ARG A 76 6.20 6.23 -8.02
CA ARG A 76 6.16 5.74 -6.64
C ARG A 76 4.84 6.18 -6.02
N TYR A 77 3.98 5.20 -5.75
CA TYR A 77 2.64 5.43 -5.20
C TYR A 77 2.50 5.02 -3.73
N LEU A 78 3.47 4.28 -3.17
CA LEU A 78 3.32 3.66 -1.85
C LEU A 78 3.15 4.67 -0.71
N ARG A 79 3.82 5.84 -0.77
CA ARG A 79 3.63 6.93 0.21
C ARG A 79 2.17 7.41 0.22
N ASP A 80 1.63 7.74 -0.94
CA ASP A 80 0.25 8.23 -1.07
C ASP A 80 -0.78 7.15 -0.71
N ILE A 81 -0.52 5.90 -1.10
CA ILE A 81 -1.36 4.77 -0.75
C ILE A 81 -1.34 4.53 0.77
N ALA A 82 -0.19 4.66 1.43
CA ALA A 82 -0.07 4.54 2.88
C ALA A 82 -0.89 5.62 3.61
N ARG A 83 -0.75 6.89 3.19
CA ARG A 83 -1.54 8.01 3.74
C ARG A 83 -3.03 7.74 3.61
N PHE A 84 -3.48 7.41 2.40
CA PHE A 84 -4.88 7.10 2.14
C PHE A 84 -5.38 5.93 2.99
N ALA A 85 -4.61 4.84 3.07
CA ALA A 85 -4.99 3.67 3.84
C ALA A 85 -5.12 3.99 5.34
N LEU A 86 -4.22 4.80 5.89
CA LEU A 86 -4.30 5.26 7.28
C LEU A 86 -5.49 6.17 7.54
N GLU A 87 -5.77 7.11 6.64
CA GLU A 87 -6.95 7.98 6.72
C GLU A 87 -8.24 7.16 6.73
N VAL A 88 -8.38 6.24 5.78
CA VAL A 88 -9.56 5.36 5.71
C VAL A 88 -9.65 4.46 6.94
N ALA A 89 -8.54 3.88 7.39
CA ALA A 89 -8.52 3.05 8.59
C ALA A 89 -8.97 3.82 9.84
N ARG A 90 -8.54 5.08 9.96
CA ARG A 90 -8.95 6.00 11.02
C ARG A 90 -10.43 6.34 10.93
N GLU A 91 -10.92 6.69 9.75
CA GLU A 91 -12.32 7.05 9.52
C GLU A 91 -13.28 5.88 9.82
N MET A 92 -12.91 4.67 9.42
CA MET A 92 -13.72 3.46 9.63
C MET A 92 -13.57 2.87 11.03
N SER A 93 -12.67 3.39 11.85
CA SER A 93 -12.38 2.84 13.18
C SER A 93 -13.49 3.17 14.19
N PRO A 94 -13.81 2.23 15.10
CA PRO A 94 -14.73 2.51 16.20
C PRO A 94 -14.16 3.57 17.15
N VAL A 95 -15.04 4.45 17.62
CA VAL A 95 -14.67 5.53 18.54
C VAL A 95 -15.39 5.31 19.87
N LEU A 96 -14.61 4.97 20.90
CA LEU A 96 -15.03 5.08 22.30
C LEU A 96 -14.24 6.19 22.99
N THR A 97 -12.91 6.08 22.96
CA THR A 97 -11.98 7.07 23.53
C THR A 97 -11.10 7.76 22.48
N GLY A 98 -11.18 7.34 21.21
CA GLY A 98 -10.29 7.82 20.13
C GLY A 98 -8.96 7.08 20.02
N ARG A 99 -8.45 6.51 21.12
CA ARG A 99 -7.15 5.81 21.18
C ARG A 99 -6.95 4.78 20.06
N TYR A 100 -7.93 3.93 19.81
CA TYR A 100 -7.84 2.92 18.76
C TYR A 100 -7.73 3.52 17.35
N ARG A 101 -8.48 4.59 17.07
CA ARG A 101 -8.43 5.30 15.79
C ARG A 101 -7.04 5.91 15.58
N GLU A 102 -6.42 6.43 16.63
CA GLU A 102 -5.12 7.11 16.52
C GLU A 102 -3.93 6.14 16.46
N ALA A 103 -4.09 4.92 16.99
CA ALA A 103 -3.05 3.88 17.03
C ALA A 103 -2.77 3.17 15.69
N TRP A 104 -3.29 3.67 14.56
CA TRP A 104 -2.95 3.14 13.24
C TRP A 104 -1.62 3.69 12.72
N PHE A 105 -0.77 2.79 12.23
CA PHE A 105 0.54 3.12 11.68
C PHE A 105 0.91 2.25 10.47
N ALA A 106 1.88 2.74 9.70
CA ALA A 106 2.47 2.03 8.58
C ALA A 106 3.78 1.35 9.00
N MET A 107 4.13 0.24 8.34
CA MET A 107 5.41 -0.43 8.50
C MET A 107 6.04 -0.78 7.15
N VAL A 108 7.36 -0.77 7.13
CA VAL A 108 8.21 -1.27 6.04
C VAL A 108 9.32 -2.12 6.68
N ASP A 109 9.58 -3.30 6.12
CA ASP A 109 10.65 -4.22 6.57
C ASP A 109 10.65 -4.50 8.09
N GLY A 110 9.46 -4.53 8.70
CA GLY A 110 9.27 -4.83 10.12
C GLY A 110 9.40 -3.64 11.07
N ALA A 111 9.71 -2.44 10.57
CA ALA A 111 9.79 -1.21 11.36
C ALA A 111 8.60 -0.29 11.07
N GLN A 112 8.10 0.40 12.11
CA GLN A 112 7.14 1.48 11.95
C GLN A 112 7.81 2.65 11.21
N VAL A 113 7.08 3.24 10.27
CA VAL A 113 7.56 4.35 9.46
C VAL A 113 6.46 5.38 9.30
N ASP A 114 6.83 6.66 9.25
CA ASP A 114 5.90 7.69 8.79
C ASP A 114 5.61 7.48 7.30
N PRO A 115 4.35 7.65 6.83
CA PRO A 115 4.04 7.58 5.40
C PRO A 115 4.95 8.44 4.52
N ASP A 116 5.41 9.56 5.06
CA ASP A 116 6.26 10.52 4.36
C ASP A 116 7.73 10.08 4.31
N ASP A 117 8.10 9.08 5.09
CA ASP A 117 9.46 8.52 5.19
C ASP A 117 9.60 7.13 4.55
N ILE A 118 8.52 6.56 3.98
CA ILE A 118 8.56 5.25 3.31
C ILE A 118 9.62 5.27 2.19
N PRO A 119 10.67 4.41 2.23
CA PRO A 119 11.73 4.41 1.23
C PRO A 119 11.20 4.17 -0.19
N ASP A 120 11.79 4.82 -1.20
CA ASP A 120 11.40 4.62 -2.59
C ASP A 120 11.69 3.19 -3.10
N THR A 121 12.59 2.48 -2.41
CA THR A 121 12.92 1.07 -2.65
C THR A 121 11.91 0.11 -2.02
N ALA A 122 10.97 0.59 -1.20
CA ALA A 122 9.95 -0.26 -0.61
C ALA A 122 9.08 -0.87 -1.71
N THR A 123 8.80 -2.17 -1.60
CA THR A 123 7.90 -2.90 -2.50
C THR A 123 6.63 -3.35 -1.79
N GLU A 124 6.64 -3.32 -0.47
CA GLU A 124 5.56 -3.73 0.41
C GLU A 124 5.47 -2.76 1.59
N ILE A 125 4.23 -2.40 1.95
CA ILE A 125 3.92 -1.68 3.18
C ILE A 125 2.84 -2.47 3.93
N LEU A 126 2.89 -2.38 5.26
CA LEU A 126 1.87 -2.95 6.15
C LEU A 126 1.14 -1.82 6.85
N ILE A 127 -0.19 -1.86 6.85
CA ILE A 127 -1.03 -0.95 7.63
C ILE A 127 -1.66 -1.73 8.78
N THR A 128 -1.37 -1.35 10.02
CA THR A 128 -1.74 -2.12 11.21
C THR A 128 -1.95 -1.22 12.43
N ASN A 129 -2.34 -1.84 13.54
CA ASN A 129 -2.57 -1.22 14.83
C ASN A 129 -2.10 -2.16 15.94
N ASP A 130 -1.46 -1.63 16.98
CA ASP A 130 -0.79 -2.38 18.05
C ASP A 130 -1.68 -2.59 19.29
N GLU A 131 -2.91 -2.04 19.29
CA GLU A 131 -3.81 -2.15 20.43
C GLU A 131 -4.12 -3.62 20.77
N PRO A 132 -4.10 -4.01 22.07
CA PRO A 132 -4.29 -5.40 22.50
C PRO A 132 -5.61 -6.05 22.05
N TYR A 133 -6.59 -5.24 21.66
CA TYR A 133 -7.90 -5.67 21.21
C TYR A 133 -8.07 -5.59 19.68
N HIS A 134 -7.05 -5.19 18.92
CA HIS A 134 -7.09 -5.07 17.45
C HIS A 134 -7.53 -6.37 16.77
N ARG A 135 -6.89 -7.50 17.13
CA ARG A 135 -7.30 -8.83 16.64
C ARG A 135 -8.74 -9.18 17.01
N ARG A 136 -9.16 -8.85 18.23
CA ARG A 136 -10.51 -9.19 18.74
C ARG A 136 -11.58 -8.38 18.03
N LEU A 137 -11.30 -7.11 17.73
CA LEU A 137 -12.19 -6.24 16.97
C LEU A 137 -12.37 -6.75 15.53
N HIS A 138 -11.31 -7.23 14.88
CA HIS A 138 -11.41 -7.77 13.52
C HIS A 138 -12.14 -9.13 13.45
N VAL A 139 -11.78 -10.09 14.30
CA VAL A 139 -12.41 -11.43 14.30
C VAL A 139 -13.88 -11.38 14.72
N GLY A 140 -14.27 -10.36 15.49
CA GLY A 140 -15.66 -9.96 15.67
C GLY A 140 -16.55 -10.93 16.45
N LYS A 141 -16.12 -12.14 16.84
CA LYS A 141 -17.00 -13.13 17.50
C LYS A 141 -16.45 -13.60 18.86
N ARG A 142 -17.34 -13.69 19.85
CA ARG A 142 -17.13 -14.44 21.10
C ARG A 142 -17.21 -15.95 20.82
N ALA A 143 -16.73 -16.79 21.75
CA ALA A 143 -16.77 -18.25 21.64
C ALA A 143 -18.18 -18.84 21.40
N ASN A 144 -19.23 -18.08 21.75
CA ASN A 144 -20.64 -18.41 21.55
C ASN A 144 -21.23 -17.85 20.23
N GLY A 145 -20.40 -17.37 19.29
CA GLY A 145 -20.82 -16.86 17.98
C GLY A 145 -21.39 -15.44 17.98
N ARG A 146 -21.60 -14.81 19.13
CA ARG A 146 -22.11 -13.43 19.23
C ARG A 146 -21.03 -12.39 18.91
N PRO A 147 -21.41 -11.22 18.35
CA PRO A 147 -20.47 -10.10 18.17
C PRO A 147 -19.75 -9.74 19.47
N PHE A 148 -18.43 -9.54 19.43
CA PHE A 148 -17.66 -9.17 20.62
C PHE A 148 -18.05 -7.79 21.14
N VAL A 149 -18.29 -6.85 20.22
CA VAL A 149 -18.82 -5.51 20.47
C VAL A 149 -20.02 -5.31 19.56
N ILE A 150 -21.19 -5.01 20.13
CA ILE A 150 -22.45 -4.77 19.39
C ILE A 150 -22.38 -3.44 18.61
N ALA A 151 -21.54 -2.51 19.06
CA ALA A 151 -21.45 -1.14 18.54
C ALA A 151 -20.34 -0.92 17.48
N VAL A 152 -19.55 -1.94 17.11
CA VAL A 152 -18.50 -1.79 16.07
C VAL A 152 -18.97 -2.46 14.78
N PRO A 153 -19.04 -1.74 13.65
CA PRO A 153 -19.28 -2.35 12.35
C PRO A 153 -18.26 -3.47 12.11
N ALA A 154 -18.74 -4.70 11.92
CA ALA A 154 -17.87 -5.81 11.58
C ALA A 154 -17.13 -5.51 10.26
N GLY A 155 -15.86 -5.91 10.21
CA GLY A 155 -15.06 -5.86 8.98
C GLY A 155 -14.51 -4.49 8.59
N TYR A 156 -14.20 -3.60 9.55
CA TYR A 156 -13.56 -2.30 9.23
C TYR A 156 -12.19 -2.48 8.53
N ILE A 157 -11.42 -3.53 8.85
CA ILE A 157 -10.17 -3.85 8.14
C ILE A 157 -10.47 -4.29 6.71
N ASP A 158 -11.47 -5.15 6.53
CA ASP A 158 -11.90 -5.62 5.20
C ASP A 158 -12.40 -4.44 4.34
N ARG A 159 -13.13 -3.50 4.93
CA ARG A 159 -13.57 -2.28 4.23
C ARG A 159 -12.43 -1.34 3.90
N THR A 160 -11.44 -1.22 4.79
CA THR A 160 -10.23 -0.42 4.54
C THR A 160 -9.43 -1.04 3.38
N GLU A 161 -9.21 -2.35 3.41
CA GLU A 161 -8.56 -3.10 2.33
C GLU A 161 -9.32 -2.93 1.01
N GLN A 162 -10.64 -3.06 1.05
CA GLN A 162 -11.51 -2.90 -0.11
C GLN A 162 -11.43 -1.46 -0.67
N ALA A 163 -11.39 -0.43 0.18
CA ALA A 163 -11.26 0.95 -0.26
C ALA A 163 -9.91 1.21 -0.97
N VAL A 164 -8.82 0.66 -0.43
CA VAL A 164 -7.49 0.72 -1.07
C VAL A 164 -7.52 -0.02 -2.41
N SER A 165 -8.08 -1.22 -2.44
CA SER A 165 -8.19 -2.04 -3.65
C SER A 165 -9.05 -1.38 -4.73
N GLN A 166 -10.15 -0.74 -4.35
CA GLN A 166 -11.02 0.00 -5.28
C GLN A 166 -10.30 1.20 -5.91
N ARG A 167 -9.52 1.94 -5.11
CA ARG A 167 -8.82 3.15 -5.57
C ARG A 167 -7.52 2.85 -6.31
N PHE A 168 -6.77 1.84 -5.87
CA PHE A 168 -5.39 1.58 -6.31
C PHE A 168 -5.14 0.15 -6.80
N GLY A 169 -6.15 -0.70 -6.94
CA GLY A 169 -5.98 -2.12 -7.29
C GLY A 169 -5.43 -2.40 -8.71
N ASN A 170 -5.22 -1.37 -9.52
CA ASN A 170 -4.45 -1.41 -10.76
C ASN A 170 -2.94 -1.23 -10.54
N LEU A 171 -2.53 -0.59 -9.45
CA LEU A 171 -1.12 -0.31 -9.09
C LEU A 171 -0.57 -1.30 -8.07
N VAL A 172 -1.41 -1.73 -7.13
CA VAL A 172 -1.01 -2.59 -6.01
C VAL A 172 -1.89 -3.83 -5.90
N SER A 173 -1.35 -4.86 -5.26
CA SER A 173 -2.14 -5.95 -4.70
C SER A 173 -2.31 -5.75 -3.19
N THR A 174 -3.51 -5.97 -2.70
CA THR A 174 -3.85 -5.87 -1.29
C THR A 174 -4.30 -7.23 -0.74
N ARG A 175 -3.96 -7.51 0.52
CA ARG A 175 -4.46 -8.69 1.26
C ARG A 175 -4.39 -8.45 2.76
N ILE A 176 -5.21 -9.15 3.53
CA ILE A 176 -5.11 -9.16 4.99
C ILE A 176 -4.20 -10.31 5.43
N GLN A 177 -3.25 -10.01 6.31
CA GLN A 177 -2.34 -10.99 6.91
C GLN A 177 -2.24 -10.76 8.41
N PHE A 178 -2.14 -11.84 9.19
CA PHE A 178 -1.84 -11.74 10.63
C PHE A 178 -0.33 -11.72 10.83
N ILE A 179 0.21 -10.62 11.36
CA ILE A 179 1.64 -10.41 11.61
C ILE A 179 1.94 -10.42 13.11
N LYS A 180 3.19 -10.63 13.49
CA LYS A 180 3.67 -10.39 14.86
C LYS A 180 4.32 -9.02 14.90
N LEU A 181 4.02 -8.24 15.94
CA LEU A 181 4.68 -6.96 16.18
C LEU A 181 5.79 -7.15 17.19
N GLN A 182 6.94 -6.51 16.96
CA GLN A 182 8.01 -6.47 17.96
C GLN A 182 7.51 -5.73 19.20
N GLY A 183 7.66 -6.33 20.38
CA GLY A 183 7.09 -5.78 21.62
C GLY A 183 5.56 -5.88 21.71
N GLY A 184 4.93 -6.66 20.83
CA GLY A 184 3.49 -6.87 20.82
C GLY A 184 2.95 -7.49 22.11
N TYR A 185 1.64 -7.34 22.33
CA TYR A 185 0.97 -7.81 23.54
C TYR A 185 1.12 -9.32 23.73
N THR A 186 1.68 -9.73 24.87
CA THR A 186 1.73 -11.14 25.28
C THR A 186 0.42 -11.56 25.93
N LEU A 187 -0.16 -12.66 25.45
CA LEU A 187 -1.42 -13.18 25.98
C LEU A 187 -1.25 -13.64 27.44
N ARG A 188 -1.91 -12.96 28.39
CA ARG A 188 -1.84 -13.28 29.83
C ARG A 188 -2.75 -14.42 30.27
N ASN A 189 -3.86 -14.67 29.56
CA ASN A 189 -4.85 -15.65 29.98
C ASN A 189 -4.63 -17.00 29.30
N LYS A 190 -4.70 -18.10 30.07
CA LYS A 190 -4.92 -19.44 29.51
C LYS A 190 -6.27 -19.36 28.79
N GLY A 191 -6.28 -19.47 27.46
CA GLY A 191 -7.52 -19.43 26.69
C GLY A 191 -8.54 -20.34 27.36
N THR A 192 -9.68 -19.77 27.79
CA THR A 192 -10.72 -20.55 28.46
C THR A 192 -11.08 -21.69 27.53
N ALA A 193 -10.87 -22.92 28.00
CA ALA A 193 -11.09 -24.16 27.26
C ALA A 193 -12.60 -24.36 27.02
N GLY A 194 -13.19 -23.50 26.20
CA GLY A 194 -14.59 -23.50 25.82
C GLY A 194 -14.81 -24.10 24.44
N ASN A 195 -14.02 -25.10 24.06
CA ASN A 195 -14.40 -26.19 23.14
C ASN A 195 -13.18 -27.08 22.90
N ARG A 196 -13.20 -28.32 23.41
CA ARG A 196 -12.16 -29.34 23.14
C ARG A 196 -12.07 -29.76 21.66
N ARG A 197 -12.93 -29.22 20.78
CA ARG A 197 -13.02 -29.55 19.35
C ARG A 197 -12.40 -28.52 18.40
N VAL A 198 -12.04 -27.33 18.88
CA VAL A 198 -11.31 -26.35 18.05
C VAL A 198 -9.84 -26.56 18.37
N GLY A 199 -9.08 -27.09 17.40
CA GLY A 199 -7.68 -27.48 17.58
C GLY A 199 -6.84 -26.44 18.34
N LYS A 200 -5.85 -26.90 19.10
CA LYS A 200 -4.89 -26.07 19.84
C LYS A 200 -4.09 -25.18 18.87
N TRP A 201 -4.65 -24.05 18.45
CA TRP A 201 -3.90 -23.02 17.74
C TRP A 201 -2.89 -22.43 18.73
N ARG A 202 -1.60 -22.75 18.54
CA ARG A 202 -0.49 -22.34 19.43
C ARG A 202 -0.47 -20.82 19.66
N ASP A 203 -0.94 -20.05 18.68
CA ASP A 203 -1.03 -18.58 18.69
C ASP A 203 -2.13 -18.00 19.60
N ARG A 204 -2.84 -18.85 20.36
CA ARG A 204 -3.89 -18.45 21.32
C ARG A 204 -3.58 -18.87 22.77
N MET A 205 -2.37 -19.39 23.03
CA MET A 205 -1.96 -19.84 24.36
C MET A 205 -1.40 -18.69 25.21
N ALA A 206 -1.52 -18.84 26.53
CA ALA A 206 -0.88 -17.93 27.47
C ALA A 206 0.64 -17.94 27.24
N GLY A 207 1.27 -16.76 27.23
CA GLY A 207 2.69 -16.59 26.94
C GLY A 207 3.05 -16.49 25.45
N ALA A 208 2.10 -16.72 24.53
CA ALA A 208 2.33 -16.46 23.11
C ALA A 208 2.18 -14.97 22.78
N GLU A 209 3.04 -14.49 21.87
CA GLU A 209 2.87 -13.18 21.24
C GLU A 209 1.58 -13.15 20.41
N MET A 210 0.77 -12.13 20.61
CA MET A 210 -0.45 -11.95 19.83
C MET A 210 -0.10 -11.59 18.38
N THR A 211 -0.82 -12.16 17.42
CA THR A 211 -0.78 -11.69 16.03
C THR A 211 -1.83 -10.61 15.78
N TYR A 212 -1.47 -9.66 14.94
CA TYR A 212 -2.24 -8.48 14.60
C TYR A 212 -2.67 -8.54 13.13
N PRO A 213 -3.95 -8.33 12.80
CA PRO A 213 -4.35 -8.22 11.42
C PRO A 213 -3.73 -6.96 10.79
N ALA A 214 -3.07 -7.12 9.65
CA ALA A 214 -2.46 -6.04 8.91
C ALA A 214 -2.93 -6.11 7.45
N ILE A 215 -3.12 -4.94 6.84
CA ILE A 215 -3.35 -4.81 5.41
C ILE A 215 -1.98 -4.76 4.75
N VAL A 216 -1.64 -5.82 4.02
CA VAL A 216 -0.44 -5.89 3.21
C VAL A 216 -0.75 -5.25 1.87
N ILE A 217 0.04 -4.24 1.51
CA ILE A 217 -0.07 -3.54 0.23
C ILE A 217 1.26 -3.71 -0.48
N ARG A 218 1.24 -4.38 -1.63
CA ARG A 218 2.45 -4.69 -2.41
C ARG A 218 2.35 -4.07 -3.80
N SER A 219 3.41 -3.41 -4.24
CA SER A 219 3.52 -2.96 -5.63
C SER A 219 3.42 -4.16 -6.57
N ARG A 220 2.65 -4.00 -7.65
CA ARG A 220 2.72 -4.92 -8.78
C ARG A 220 3.95 -4.66 -9.63
#